data_AF-A0A4Y2LE37-F1
#
_entry.id   AF-A0A4Y2LE37-F1
#
_cell.length_a   1.000
_cell.length_b   1.000
_cell.length_c   1.000
_cell.angle_alpha   90.00
_cell.angle_beta   90.00
_cell.angle_gamma   90.00
#
_symmetry.space_group_name_H-M   'P 1'
#
loop_
_entity.id
_entity.type
_entity.pdbx_description
1 polymer ?
#
loop_
_entity_poly.entity_id
_entity_poly.type
_entity_poly.pdbx_seq_one_letter_code
_entity_poly.pdbx_strand_id
1 'polypeptide(L)'
;MLRENRARSQSEKSHKLKQAKRGLSQKDLPTKLKKSAHHNSVALGLADKGIVHKDLPSIFGGVPQVPDLHPHLKDEPSTPLTLHTSLQAVDVQDHARTLVTVCSVYLPPHDVISEQDLDALVDQLPAPFLLLGDFNGHSTLWGSDVTNSRGRQIERIISKNCLCLLNNDEKTYFHEPKRTFHSLYLAICSPTLLLFLHFTVGSDLCNSDHFPIIVSYADSSGAIQYPPRYLFQRADWGNFMQLADITESMVSTADITEAVQNVVNCLVNAANNTIPKCSQRLRKFRRP
;
A
#
# COMPACT_ATOMS: atom_id res chain seq x y z
N MET A 1 -13.94 24.36 17.74
CA MET A 1 -13.06 23.61 16.82
C MET A 1 -13.19 22.08 16.89
N LEU A 2 -13.22 21.42 18.05
CA LEU A 2 -13.36 19.94 18.12
C LEU A 2 -14.75 19.37 17.72
N ARG A 3 -15.84 20.15 17.84
CA ARG A 3 -17.19 19.71 17.46
C ARG A 3 -17.50 19.83 15.96
N GLU A 4 -16.88 20.77 15.24
CA GLU A 4 -17.10 20.98 13.80
C GLU A 4 -16.44 19.89 12.95
N ASN A 5 -15.25 19.40 13.34
CA ASN A 5 -14.58 18.32 12.62
C ASN A 5 -15.33 16.97 12.71
N ARG A 6 -16.02 16.72 13.83
CA ARG A 6 -16.85 15.51 13.99
C ARG A 6 -18.13 15.56 13.15
N ALA A 7 -18.73 16.75 13.02
CA ALA A 7 -19.89 16.98 12.17
C ALA A 7 -19.53 16.90 10.67
N ARG A 8 -18.34 17.38 10.27
CA ARG A 8 -17.83 17.28 8.89
C ARG A 8 -17.59 15.82 8.48
N SER A 9 -16.98 15.02 9.36
CA SER A 9 -16.77 13.57 9.14
C SER A 9 -18.09 12.77 9.07
N GLN A 10 -19.09 13.10 9.90
CA GLN A 10 -20.41 12.45 9.83
C GLN A 10 -21.20 12.86 8.58
N SER A 11 -21.09 14.13 8.16
CA SER A 11 -21.67 14.65 6.90
C SER A 11 -21.06 13.94 5.68
N GLU A 12 -19.74 13.80 5.61
CA GLU A 12 -19.06 13.09 4.52
C GLU A 12 -19.42 11.59 4.49
N LYS A 13 -19.50 10.92 5.65
CA LYS A 13 -19.92 9.51 5.77
C LYS A 13 -21.37 9.30 5.33
N SER A 14 -22.27 10.21 5.69
CA SER A 14 -23.68 10.14 5.29
C SER A 14 -23.90 10.54 3.83
N HIS A 15 -23.02 11.36 3.26
CA HIS A 15 -22.98 11.64 1.82
C HIS A 15 -22.44 10.44 1.02
N LYS A 16 -21.38 9.77 1.49
CA LYS A 16 -20.84 8.53 0.91
C LYS A 16 -21.88 7.39 0.93
N LEU A 17 -22.60 7.22 2.04
CA LEU A 17 -23.70 6.25 2.16
C LEU A 17 -24.91 6.59 1.25
N LYS A 18 -25.22 7.88 1.07
CA LYS A 18 -26.28 8.32 0.13
C LYS A 18 -25.91 8.11 -1.33
N GLN A 19 -24.62 8.18 -1.68
CA GLN A 19 -24.14 7.88 -3.03
C GLN A 19 -24.14 6.37 -3.29
N ALA A 20 -23.70 5.54 -2.34
CA ALA A 20 -23.75 4.08 -2.45
C ALA A 20 -25.19 3.51 -2.57
N LYS A 21 -26.19 4.18 -1.96
CA LYS A 21 -27.61 3.77 -2.05
C LYS A 21 -28.33 4.22 -3.32
N ARG A 22 -27.75 5.10 -4.12
CA ARG A 22 -28.27 5.44 -5.46
C ARG A 22 -27.64 4.46 -6.44
N GLY A 23 -28.15 3.23 -6.48
CA GLY A 23 -27.70 2.21 -7.42
C GLY A 23 -27.58 2.80 -8.83
N LEU A 24 -26.38 2.71 -9.40
CA LEU A 24 -26.13 3.13 -10.77
C LEU A 24 -26.70 2.06 -11.71
N SER A 25 -27.46 2.51 -12.70
CA SER A 25 -27.88 1.64 -13.80
C SER A 25 -26.64 1.15 -14.55
N GLN A 26 -26.55 -0.16 -14.80
CA GLN A 26 -25.40 -0.83 -15.46
C GLN A 26 -24.98 -0.19 -16.80
N LYS A 27 -25.85 0.63 -17.42
CA LYS A 27 -25.58 1.29 -18.71
C LYS A 27 -24.72 2.56 -18.60
N ASP A 28 -24.53 3.13 -17.41
CA ASP A 28 -23.84 4.42 -17.22
C ASP A 28 -22.42 4.32 -16.62
N LEU A 29 -21.97 3.11 -16.28
CA LEU A 29 -20.64 2.87 -15.68
C LEU A 29 -19.47 3.16 -16.63
N PRO A 30 -19.51 2.79 -17.93
CA PRO A 30 -18.39 3.01 -18.85
C PRO A 30 -18.18 4.49 -19.23
N THR A 31 -19.25 5.27 -19.23
CA THR A 31 -19.24 6.67 -19.70
C THR A 31 -18.77 7.65 -18.62
N LYS A 32 -18.82 7.29 -17.34
CA LYS A 32 -18.25 8.10 -16.25
C LYS A 32 -16.81 7.75 -15.88
N LEU A 33 -16.39 6.50 -16.03
CA LEU A 33 -14.98 6.09 -15.84
C LEU A 33 -14.03 6.72 -16.88
N LYS A 34 -14.51 6.90 -18.12
CA LYS A 34 -13.75 7.59 -19.18
C LYS A 34 -13.52 9.08 -18.97
N LYS A 35 -14.15 9.72 -17.97
CA LYS A 35 -13.93 11.15 -17.66
C LYS A 35 -12.82 11.41 -16.63
N SER A 36 -12.23 10.37 -16.03
CA SER A 36 -11.06 10.52 -15.16
C SER A 36 -9.80 10.24 -15.98
N ALA A 37 -9.02 11.29 -16.27
CA ALA A 37 -7.86 11.27 -17.14
C ALA A 37 -6.60 10.65 -16.48
N HIS A 38 -6.70 9.42 -15.98
CA HIS A 38 -5.55 8.71 -15.38
C HIS A 38 -5.25 7.40 -16.11
N HIS A 39 -4.44 7.50 -17.17
CA HIS A 39 -3.96 6.36 -17.97
C HIS A 39 -2.87 5.50 -17.28
N ASN A 40 -2.51 5.78 -16.02
CA ASN A 40 -1.34 5.18 -15.35
C ASN A 40 -1.68 4.34 -14.10
N SER A 41 -2.95 3.94 -13.93
CA SER A 41 -3.37 3.12 -12.78
C SER A 41 -3.44 1.64 -13.17
N VAL A 42 -2.63 0.81 -12.49
CA VAL A 42 -2.64 -0.66 -12.63
C VAL A 42 -4.04 -1.21 -12.30
N ALA A 43 -4.72 -0.64 -11.31
CA ALA A 43 -6.09 -0.99 -10.96
C ALA A 43 -7.11 -0.60 -12.04
N LEU A 44 -6.92 0.55 -12.71
CA LEU A 44 -7.79 0.97 -13.82
C LEU A 44 -7.56 0.09 -15.07
N GLY A 45 -6.32 -0.34 -15.31
CA GLY A 45 -5.97 -1.28 -16.38
C GLY A 45 -6.58 -2.68 -16.18
N LEU A 46 -6.82 -3.09 -14.93
CA LEU A 46 -7.56 -4.32 -14.59
C LEU A 46 -9.09 -4.12 -14.71
N ALA A 47 -9.60 -2.94 -14.33
CA ALA A 47 -11.02 -2.61 -14.40
C ALA A 47 -11.55 -2.41 -15.85
N ASP A 48 -10.78 -1.77 -16.74
CA ASP A 48 -11.15 -1.54 -18.14
C ASP A 48 -11.15 -2.85 -18.98
N LYS A 49 -10.54 -3.92 -18.44
CA LYS A 49 -10.45 -5.26 -19.04
C LYS A 49 -11.49 -6.25 -18.50
N GLY A 50 -12.48 -5.77 -17.73
CA GLY A 50 -13.59 -6.59 -17.24
C GLY A 50 -13.29 -7.42 -15.98
N ILE A 51 -12.13 -7.23 -15.34
CA ILE A 51 -11.81 -7.86 -14.04
C ILE A 51 -12.39 -6.96 -12.93
N VAL A 52 -13.72 -6.82 -12.94
CA VAL A 52 -14.47 -6.38 -11.75
C VAL A 52 -15.01 -7.66 -11.14
N HIS A 53 -14.18 -8.35 -10.36
CA HIS A 53 -14.65 -9.55 -9.67
C HIS A 53 -15.16 -9.20 -8.28
N LYS A 54 -16.47 -9.43 -8.15
CA LYS A 54 -17.19 -9.73 -6.91
C LYS A 54 -16.33 -10.60 -6.00
N ASP A 55 -16.30 -10.23 -4.73
CA ASP A 55 -15.99 -11.04 -3.56
C ASP A 55 -14.95 -12.15 -3.80
N LEU A 56 -13.70 -11.90 -3.37
CA LEU A 56 -12.59 -12.86 -3.29
C LEU A 56 -12.96 -14.27 -2.75
N PRO A 57 -13.94 -14.45 -1.84
CA PRO A 57 -14.49 -15.78 -1.51
C PRO A 57 -14.94 -16.62 -2.71
N SER A 58 -15.36 -15.98 -3.80
CA SER A 58 -15.83 -16.64 -5.03
C SER A 58 -14.70 -17.22 -5.88
N ILE A 59 -13.46 -16.75 -5.71
CA ILE A 59 -12.27 -17.25 -6.43
C ILE A 59 -11.76 -18.55 -5.80
N PHE A 60 -11.91 -18.69 -4.48
CA PHE A 60 -11.42 -19.85 -3.73
C PHE A 60 -12.54 -20.82 -3.32
N GLY A 61 -13.81 -20.42 -3.45
CA GLY A 61 -14.98 -21.22 -3.12
C GLY A 61 -15.46 -22.13 -4.25
N GLY A 62 -14.70 -23.18 -4.57
CA GLY A 62 -15.18 -24.30 -5.39
C GLY A 62 -14.11 -24.92 -6.28
N VAL A 63 -13.65 -26.12 -5.93
CA VAL A 63 -12.92 -27.02 -6.84
C VAL A 63 -13.96 -27.99 -7.44
N PRO A 64 -13.94 -28.35 -8.75
CA PRO A 64 -12.79 -28.40 -9.66
C PRO A 64 -13.01 -27.79 -11.06
N GLN A 65 -12.05 -26.98 -11.50
CA GLN A 65 -11.32 -27.06 -12.78
C GLN A 65 -10.67 -25.70 -13.01
N VAL A 66 -9.36 -25.70 -13.17
CA VAL A 66 -8.58 -24.55 -13.65
C VAL A 66 -9.21 -24.12 -14.98
N PRO A 67 -9.83 -22.94 -15.09
CA PRO A 67 -9.99 -22.33 -16.40
C PRO A 67 -8.61 -21.76 -16.74
N ASP A 68 -8.03 -22.22 -17.85
CA ASP A 68 -6.85 -21.60 -18.45
C ASP A 68 -7.05 -20.09 -18.51
N LEU A 69 -6.43 -19.35 -17.59
CA LEU A 69 -6.29 -17.91 -17.69
C LEU A 69 -5.25 -17.69 -18.79
N HIS A 70 -5.70 -17.66 -20.05
CA HIS A 70 -4.95 -16.99 -21.10
C HIS A 70 -5.11 -15.48 -20.90
N PRO A 71 -4.07 -14.76 -20.44
CA PRO A 71 -4.13 -13.32 -20.40
C PRO A 71 -3.97 -12.87 -21.85
N HIS A 72 -5.04 -12.37 -22.47
CA HIS A 72 -4.88 -11.56 -23.68
C HIS A 72 -4.37 -10.17 -23.25
N LEU A 73 -3.14 -10.16 -22.73
CA LEU A 73 -2.35 -8.97 -22.47
C LEU A 73 -1.79 -8.50 -23.81
N LYS A 74 -2.21 -7.33 -24.26
CA LYS A 74 -1.43 -6.57 -25.24
C LYS A 74 -0.12 -6.16 -24.56
N ASP A 75 0.94 -6.88 -24.94
CA ASP A 75 2.35 -6.49 -25.04
C ASP A 75 3.04 -5.82 -23.83
N GLU A 76 2.98 -6.44 -22.64
CA GLU A 76 4.04 -6.32 -21.62
C GLU A 76 4.27 -7.71 -20.98
N PRO A 77 5.51 -8.19 -20.82
CA PRO A 77 5.78 -9.55 -20.37
C PRO A 77 5.60 -9.68 -18.85
N SER A 78 4.45 -10.19 -18.41
CA SER A 78 4.25 -10.63 -17.03
C SER A 78 4.61 -12.10 -16.88
N THR A 79 5.42 -12.46 -15.88
CA THR A 79 5.79 -13.86 -15.59
C THR A 79 5.21 -14.30 -14.24
N PRO A 80 4.37 -15.35 -14.18
CA PRO A 80 3.96 -15.93 -12.92
C PRO A 80 5.13 -16.66 -12.25
N LEU A 81 5.18 -16.63 -10.92
CA LEU A 81 6.15 -17.39 -10.13
C LEU A 81 5.42 -18.53 -9.42
N THR A 82 6.13 -19.63 -9.14
CA THR A 82 5.56 -20.76 -8.41
C THR A 82 5.83 -20.56 -6.92
N LEU A 83 4.79 -20.23 -6.16
CA LEU A 83 4.87 -20.16 -4.70
C LEU A 83 4.67 -21.53 -4.06
N HIS A 84 5.56 -21.89 -3.16
CA HIS A 84 5.44 -23.06 -2.29
C HIS A 84 4.88 -22.62 -0.94
N THR A 85 3.55 -22.45 -0.88
CA THR A 85 2.85 -22.01 0.33
C THR A 85 1.50 -22.71 0.49
N SER A 86 1.06 -22.89 1.73
CA SER A 86 -0.30 -23.32 2.09
C SER A 86 -1.29 -22.14 2.11
N LEU A 87 -0.79 -20.90 2.05
CA LEU A 87 -1.60 -19.69 2.06
C LEU A 87 -2.25 -19.45 0.71
N GLN A 88 -3.40 -18.76 0.70
CA GLN A 88 -4.05 -18.35 -0.53
C GLN A 88 -3.32 -17.12 -1.08
N ALA A 89 -2.26 -17.36 -1.84
CA ALA A 89 -1.40 -16.32 -2.41
C ALA A 89 -1.11 -16.59 -3.89
N VAL A 90 -1.11 -15.52 -4.69
CA VAL A 90 -0.71 -15.54 -6.10
C VAL A 90 0.21 -14.38 -6.34
N ASP A 91 1.35 -14.62 -6.97
CA ASP A 91 2.26 -13.57 -7.38
C ASP A 91 2.47 -13.50 -8.89
N VAL A 92 2.80 -12.30 -9.34
CA VAL A 92 3.13 -12.01 -10.72
C VAL A 92 4.26 -11.00 -10.73
N GLN A 93 5.21 -11.22 -11.62
CA GLN A 93 6.23 -10.23 -11.89
C GLN A 93 5.82 -9.37 -13.07
N ASP A 94 5.83 -8.05 -12.89
CA ASP A 94 5.42 -7.08 -13.89
C ASP A 94 6.48 -5.99 -14.10
N HIS A 95 6.57 -5.48 -15.33
CA HIS A 95 7.51 -4.46 -15.77
C HIS A 95 6.80 -3.11 -15.96
N ALA A 96 6.57 -2.38 -14.87
CA ALA A 96 5.94 -1.06 -14.97
C ALA A 96 6.95 0.07 -15.26
N ARG A 97 7.92 0.26 -14.35
CA ARG A 97 9.05 1.22 -14.48
C ARG A 97 10.35 0.56 -14.06
N THR A 98 10.22 -0.32 -13.08
CA THR A 98 11.19 -1.34 -12.67
C THR A 98 10.45 -2.67 -12.61
N LEU A 99 11.18 -3.77 -12.70
CA LEU A 99 10.66 -5.10 -12.40
C LEU A 99 10.16 -5.12 -10.95
N VAL A 100 8.87 -5.40 -10.74
CA VAL A 100 8.26 -5.51 -9.41
C VAL A 100 7.46 -6.80 -9.33
N THR A 101 7.62 -7.52 -8.23
CA THR A 101 6.77 -8.66 -7.88
C THR A 101 5.53 -8.15 -7.16
N VAL A 102 4.34 -8.44 -7.65
CA VAL A 102 3.08 -8.16 -6.97
C VAL A 102 2.52 -9.48 -6.46
N CYS A 103 2.35 -9.61 -5.15
CA CYS A 103 1.76 -10.77 -4.51
C CYS A 103 0.42 -10.38 -3.90
N SER A 104 -0.65 -11.04 -4.35
CA SER A 104 -1.99 -10.94 -3.78
C SER A 104 -2.20 -12.06 -2.78
N VAL A 105 -2.65 -11.72 -1.56
CA VAL A 105 -2.85 -12.67 -0.46
C VAL A 105 -4.26 -12.57 0.10
N TYR A 106 -4.86 -13.71 0.43
CA TYR A 106 -6.08 -13.77 1.22
C TYR A 106 -5.84 -14.66 2.44
N LEU A 107 -6.00 -14.10 3.63
CA LEU A 107 -5.93 -14.85 4.89
C LEU A 107 -7.36 -15.01 5.43
N PRO A 108 -7.95 -16.21 5.39
CA PRO A 108 -9.31 -16.40 5.90
C PRO A 108 -9.42 -16.01 7.38
N PRO A 109 -10.54 -15.39 7.81
CA PRO A 109 -10.64 -14.78 9.14
C PRO A 109 -10.55 -15.78 10.30
N HIS A 110 -10.96 -17.03 10.08
CA HIS A 110 -11.04 -18.07 11.11
C HIS A 110 -9.87 -19.05 11.08
N ASP A 111 -8.99 -18.96 10.09
CA ASP A 111 -7.88 -19.88 9.94
C ASP A 111 -6.74 -19.50 10.88
N VAL A 112 -6.14 -20.49 11.53
CA VAL A 112 -4.92 -20.28 12.31
C VAL A 112 -3.75 -20.22 11.34
N ILE A 113 -3.16 -19.04 11.18
CA ILE A 113 -2.00 -18.83 10.31
C ILE A 113 -0.73 -18.89 11.15
N SER A 114 0.24 -19.69 10.71
CA SER A 114 1.56 -19.75 11.33
C SER A 114 2.39 -18.53 10.92
N GLU A 115 3.14 -17.97 11.87
CA GLU A 115 4.13 -16.91 11.57
C GLU A 115 5.18 -17.42 10.57
N GLN A 116 5.51 -18.72 10.61
CA GLN A 116 6.45 -19.36 9.69
C GLN A 116 5.93 -19.43 8.26
N ASP A 117 4.62 -19.62 8.04
CA ASP A 117 4.06 -19.69 6.69
C ASP A 117 4.10 -18.32 6.01
N LEU A 118 3.87 -17.26 6.79
CA LEU A 118 3.97 -15.89 6.31
C LEU A 118 5.42 -15.46 6.06
N ASP A 119 6.34 -15.85 6.95
CA ASP A 119 7.78 -15.63 6.72
C ASP A 119 8.23 -16.35 5.44
N ALA A 120 7.88 -17.62 5.29
CA ALA A 120 8.21 -18.41 4.11
C ALA A 120 7.61 -17.82 2.82
N LEU A 121 6.41 -17.23 2.89
CA LEU A 121 5.84 -16.50 1.77
C LEU A 121 6.69 -15.27 1.41
N VAL A 122 7.04 -14.44 2.40
CA VAL A 122 7.85 -13.23 2.19
C VAL A 122 9.23 -13.55 1.63
N ASP A 123 9.88 -14.60 2.15
CA ASP A 123 11.21 -15.05 1.72
C ASP A 123 11.24 -15.53 0.25
N GLN A 124 10.09 -15.98 -0.27
CA GLN A 124 9.97 -16.44 -1.66
C GLN A 124 9.81 -15.29 -2.67
N LEU A 125 9.40 -14.10 -2.24
CA LEU A 125 9.09 -12.99 -3.14
C LEU A 125 10.36 -12.28 -3.63
N PRO A 126 10.65 -12.26 -4.94
CA PRO A 126 11.79 -11.51 -5.46
C PRO A 126 11.61 -10.01 -5.22
N ALA A 127 12.59 -9.40 -4.54
CA ALA A 127 12.59 -7.97 -4.31
C ALA A 127 12.92 -7.18 -5.60
N PRO A 128 12.35 -5.98 -5.80
CA PRO A 128 11.35 -5.35 -4.94
C PRO A 128 9.95 -5.96 -5.15
N PHE A 129 9.17 -6.05 -4.07
CA PHE A 129 7.83 -6.60 -4.11
C PHE A 129 6.78 -5.72 -3.41
N LEU A 130 5.53 -5.94 -3.80
CA LEU A 130 4.33 -5.37 -3.21
C LEU A 130 3.39 -6.52 -2.81
N LEU A 131 3.07 -6.59 -1.53
CA LEU A 131 2.15 -7.53 -0.93
C LEU A 131 0.81 -6.83 -0.68
N LEU A 132 -0.23 -7.30 -1.36
CA LEU A 132 -1.58 -6.73 -1.33
C LEU A 132 -2.57 -7.80 -0.89
N GLY A 133 -3.64 -7.41 -0.20
CA GLY A 133 -4.75 -8.33 -0.02
C GLY A 133 -5.50 -8.17 1.28
N ASP A 134 -6.40 -9.12 1.53
CA ASP A 134 -7.19 -9.18 2.76
C ASP A 134 -6.47 -10.04 3.80
N PHE A 135 -5.98 -9.38 4.84
CA PHE A 135 -5.24 -10.06 5.90
C PHE A 135 -6.14 -10.50 7.05
N ASN A 136 -7.40 -10.03 7.11
CA ASN A 136 -8.33 -10.26 8.22
C ASN A 136 -7.71 -10.01 9.62
N GLY A 137 -6.71 -9.12 9.68
CA GLY A 137 -5.96 -8.76 10.87
C GLY A 137 -6.32 -7.37 11.36
N HIS A 138 -6.43 -7.21 12.67
CA HIS A 138 -6.68 -5.90 13.27
C HIS A 138 -5.43 -5.41 13.98
N SER A 139 -4.99 -4.21 13.64
CA SER A 139 -3.93 -3.48 14.34
C SER A 139 -4.19 -1.98 14.31
N THR A 140 -3.84 -1.31 15.40
CA THR A 140 -3.76 0.14 15.46
C THR A 140 -2.78 0.73 14.43
N LEU A 141 -1.80 -0.04 13.95
CA LEU A 141 -0.80 0.37 12.96
C LEU A 141 -1.41 0.70 11.59
N TRP A 142 -2.53 0.09 11.23
CA TRP A 142 -3.29 0.39 10.00
C TRP A 142 -4.72 0.87 10.31
N GLY A 143 -4.89 1.53 11.46
CA GLY A 143 -6.11 2.24 11.80
C GLY A 143 -7.25 1.38 12.34
N SER A 144 -6.99 0.18 12.87
CA SER A 144 -7.99 -0.53 13.69
C SER A 144 -8.06 0.02 15.12
N ASP A 145 -9.18 -0.18 15.80
CA ASP A 145 -9.34 0.31 17.18
C ASP A 145 -8.52 -0.50 18.20
N VAL A 146 -8.21 -1.76 17.87
CA VAL A 146 -7.45 -2.70 18.72
C VAL A 146 -6.51 -3.54 17.87
N THR A 147 -5.44 -4.04 18.50
CA THR A 147 -4.53 -5.02 17.90
C THR A 147 -4.86 -6.43 18.37
N ASN A 148 -5.32 -7.29 17.45
CA ASN A 148 -5.59 -8.71 17.72
C ASN A 148 -4.33 -9.58 17.50
N SER A 149 -4.43 -10.89 17.77
CA SER A 149 -3.30 -11.83 17.61
C SER A 149 -2.77 -11.85 16.18
N ARG A 150 -3.65 -11.92 15.18
CA ARG A 150 -3.29 -11.91 13.75
C ARG A 150 -2.60 -10.60 13.35
N GLY A 151 -3.12 -9.45 13.78
CA GLY A 151 -2.50 -8.16 13.54
C GLY A 151 -1.10 -8.07 14.14
N ARG A 152 -0.91 -8.61 15.35
CA ARG A 152 0.41 -8.67 16.00
C ARG A 152 1.41 -9.55 15.23
N GLN A 153 0.96 -10.65 14.61
CA GLN A 153 1.81 -11.47 13.74
C GLN A 153 2.25 -10.68 12.50
N ILE A 154 1.31 -9.98 11.85
CA ILE A 154 1.61 -9.16 10.66
C ILE A 154 2.56 -8.00 11.01
N GLU A 155 2.35 -7.32 12.15
CA GLU A 155 3.29 -6.31 12.66
C GLU A 155 4.71 -6.85 12.81
N ARG A 156 4.86 -8.08 13.35
CA ARG A 156 6.17 -8.73 13.48
C ARG A 156 6.79 -8.99 12.11
N ILE A 157 6.05 -9.52 11.15
CA ILE A 157 6.55 -9.78 9.80
C ILE A 157 7.01 -8.48 9.13
N ILE A 158 6.24 -7.40 9.27
CA ILE A 158 6.62 -6.08 8.76
C ILE A 158 7.94 -5.62 9.39
N SER A 159 8.04 -5.69 10.73
CA SER A 159 9.23 -5.23 11.45
C SER A 159 10.48 -6.10 11.17
N LYS A 160 10.33 -7.42 11.21
CA LYS A 160 11.40 -8.42 11.02
C LYS A 160 12.01 -8.33 9.62
N ASN A 161 11.17 -8.15 8.61
CA ASN A 161 11.59 -8.09 7.21
C ASN A 161 11.82 -6.65 6.71
N CYS A 162 11.80 -5.67 7.62
CA CYS A 162 11.95 -4.25 7.30
C CYS A 162 11.02 -3.77 6.18
N LEU A 163 9.76 -4.22 6.18
CA LEU A 163 8.77 -3.84 5.16
C LEU A 163 8.10 -2.53 5.52
N CYS A 164 7.45 -1.91 4.53
CA CYS A 164 6.76 -0.65 4.70
C CYS A 164 5.26 -0.81 4.48
N LEU A 165 4.47 -0.29 5.40
CA LEU A 165 3.01 -0.24 5.28
C LEU A 165 2.60 1.04 4.54
N LEU A 166 1.76 0.90 3.51
CA LEU A 166 1.25 2.02 2.71
C LEU A 166 -0.10 2.55 3.20
N ASN A 167 -0.82 1.79 4.02
CA ASN A 167 -2.13 2.17 4.54
C ASN A 167 -2.05 3.51 5.31
N ASN A 168 -3.09 4.32 5.16
CA ASN A 168 -3.19 5.71 5.67
C ASN A 168 -4.42 5.91 6.59
N ASP A 169 -4.75 4.89 7.39
CA ASP A 169 -5.92 4.82 8.29
C ASP A 169 -7.31 4.88 7.61
N GLU A 170 -7.37 4.97 6.28
CA GLU A 170 -8.62 4.83 5.54
C GLU A 170 -9.20 3.42 5.71
N LYS A 171 -10.52 3.35 5.82
CA LYS A 171 -11.25 2.10 6.08
C LYS A 171 -11.49 1.36 4.76
N THR A 172 -11.13 0.08 4.72
CA THR A 172 -11.17 -0.75 3.51
C THR A 172 -12.34 -1.72 3.47
N TYR A 173 -13.13 -1.80 4.55
CA TYR A 173 -14.23 -2.75 4.68
C TYR A 173 -15.43 -2.09 5.38
N PHE A 174 -16.63 -2.39 4.89
CA PHE A 174 -17.91 -2.01 5.50
C PHE A 174 -18.71 -3.24 5.90
N HIS A 175 -18.82 -3.47 7.20
CA HIS A 175 -19.65 -4.53 7.74
C HIS A 175 -21.11 -4.08 7.81
N GLU A 176 -21.89 -4.39 6.76
CA GLU A 176 -23.27 -3.93 6.62
C GLU A 176 -24.17 -4.25 7.84
N PRO A 177 -24.15 -5.47 8.43
CA PRO A 177 -25.08 -5.80 9.52
C PRO A 177 -24.88 -4.93 10.77
N LYS A 178 -23.62 -4.62 11.11
CA LYS A 178 -23.30 -3.75 12.27
C LYS A 178 -23.14 -2.28 11.88
N ARG A 179 -23.13 -1.98 10.57
CA ARG A 179 -22.81 -0.67 10.01
C ARG A 179 -21.49 -0.09 10.53
N THR A 180 -20.48 -0.95 10.65
CA THR A 180 -19.15 -0.60 11.12
C THR A 180 -18.14 -0.63 9.98
N PHE A 181 -17.04 0.10 10.15
CA PHE A 181 -15.97 0.18 9.18
C PHE A 181 -14.69 -0.40 9.75
N HIS A 182 -14.00 -1.22 8.97
CA HIS A 182 -12.75 -1.87 9.37
C HIS A 182 -11.67 -1.69 8.31
N SER A 183 -10.42 -1.90 8.71
CA SER A 183 -9.25 -1.89 7.83
C SER A 183 -8.66 -3.28 7.83
N LEU A 184 -9.02 -4.06 6.80
CA LEU A 184 -8.64 -5.47 6.65
C LEU A 184 -7.74 -5.70 5.44
N TYR A 185 -7.85 -4.83 4.43
CA TYR A 185 -6.99 -4.87 3.27
C TYR A 185 -5.72 -4.07 3.53
N LEU A 186 -4.58 -4.70 3.32
CA LEU A 186 -3.27 -4.09 3.52
C LEU A 186 -2.52 -3.98 2.19
N ALA A 187 -1.73 -2.93 2.10
CA ALA A 187 -0.72 -2.75 1.07
C ALA A 187 0.64 -2.59 1.76
N ILE A 188 1.51 -3.59 1.61
CA ILE A 188 2.83 -3.65 2.23
C ILE A 188 3.86 -3.77 1.12
N CYS A 189 4.95 -3.01 1.17
CA CYS A 189 5.95 -3.02 0.10
C CYS A 189 7.38 -3.13 0.63
N SER A 190 8.31 -3.54 -0.24
CA SER A 190 9.74 -3.36 0.01
C SER A 190 10.07 -1.87 0.17
N PRO A 191 11.06 -1.49 1.03
CA PRO A 191 11.44 -0.09 1.26
C PRO A 191 11.81 0.69 0.01
N THR A 192 12.37 0.01 -0.99
CA THR A 192 12.75 0.60 -2.28
C THR A 192 11.57 1.12 -3.08
N LEU A 193 10.35 0.63 -2.84
CA LEU A 193 9.14 1.08 -3.53
C LEU A 193 8.41 2.22 -2.80
N LEU A 194 8.63 2.36 -1.48
CA LEU A 194 7.82 3.24 -0.63
C LEU A 194 7.69 4.68 -1.17
N LEU A 195 8.80 5.27 -1.61
CA LEU A 195 8.83 6.66 -2.10
C LEU A 195 8.24 6.84 -3.50
N PHE A 196 7.97 5.75 -4.21
CA PHE A 196 7.45 5.77 -5.58
C PHE A 196 5.98 5.41 -5.64
N LEU A 197 5.40 4.88 -4.56
CA LEU A 197 4.02 4.43 -4.51
C LEU A 197 3.14 5.44 -3.79
N HIS A 198 1.92 5.57 -4.28
CA HIS A 198 0.84 6.33 -3.67
C HIS A 198 -0.34 5.40 -3.44
N PHE A 199 -0.86 5.40 -2.21
CA PHE A 199 -1.97 4.56 -1.77
C PHE A 199 -3.21 5.40 -1.54
N THR A 200 -4.35 4.92 -2.04
CA THR A 200 -5.68 5.51 -1.80
C THR A 200 -6.73 4.42 -1.68
N VAL A 201 -7.80 4.73 -0.95
CA VAL A 201 -9.00 3.88 -0.90
C VAL A 201 -10.10 4.52 -1.75
N GLY A 202 -10.71 3.73 -2.62
CA GLY A 202 -11.84 4.17 -3.45
C GLY A 202 -13.05 4.57 -2.60
N SER A 203 -13.85 5.49 -3.12
CA SER A 203 -15.02 6.02 -2.39
C SER A 203 -16.29 5.19 -2.54
N ASP A 204 -16.31 4.25 -3.49
CA ASP A 204 -17.45 3.39 -3.80
C ASP A 204 -17.11 1.93 -3.46
N LEU A 205 -18.10 1.23 -2.94
CA LEU A 205 -18.05 -0.19 -2.61
C LEU A 205 -18.15 -1.08 -3.86
N CYS A 206 -18.63 -0.54 -4.99
CA CYS A 206 -18.73 -1.28 -6.25
C CYS A 206 -19.55 -2.58 -6.14
N ASN A 207 -20.61 -2.59 -5.31
CA ASN A 207 -21.43 -3.76 -4.96
C ASN A 207 -20.71 -4.88 -4.18
N SER A 208 -19.55 -4.59 -3.58
CA SER A 208 -18.90 -5.44 -2.58
C SER A 208 -19.09 -4.83 -1.18
N ASP A 209 -18.67 -5.53 -0.14
CA ASP A 209 -18.48 -4.99 1.21
C ASP A 209 -17.06 -4.42 1.42
N HIS A 210 -16.16 -4.62 0.46
CA HIS A 210 -14.81 -4.05 0.46
C HIS A 210 -14.70 -2.80 -0.41
N PHE A 211 -13.97 -1.80 0.09
CA PHE A 211 -13.55 -0.66 -0.72
C PHE A 211 -12.30 -1.05 -1.53
N PRO A 212 -12.23 -0.69 -2.82
CA PRO A 212 -11.06 -0.99 -3.63
C PRO A 212 -9.86 -0.18 -3.11
N ILE A 213 -8.74 -0.86 -2.87
CA ILE A 213 -7.46 -0.21 -2.66
C ILE A 213 -6.80 0.08 -4.01
N ILE A 214 -6.19 1.25 -4.13
CA ILE A 214 -5.53 1.69 -5.36
C ILE A 214 -4.11 2.08 -4.99
N VAL A 215 -3.16 1.33 -5.54
CA VAL A 215 -1.73 1.63 -5.48
C VAL A 215 -1.28 2.07 -6.86
N SER A 216 -0.73 3.28 -6.95
CA SER A 216 -0.24 3.87 -8.18
C SER A 216 1.18 4.36 -8.01
N TYR A 217 1.98 4.34 -9.08
CA TYR A 217 3.23 5.09 -9.09
C TYR A 217 2.94 6.58 -8.99
N ALA A 218 3.69 7.29 -8.14
CA ALA A 218 3.66 8.75 -8.09
C ALA A 218 3.99 9.32 -9.48
N ASP A 219 3.05 10.05 -10.07
CA ASP A 219 3.15 10.48 -11.46
C ASP A 219 4.31 11.46 -11.63
N SER A 220 5.41 10.97 -12.20
CA SER A 220 6.54 11.79 -12.62
C SER A 220 6.50 11.94 -14.13
N SER A 221 5.45 12.59 -14.62
CA SER A 221 5.25 12.97 -16.03
C SER A 221 6.02 14.24 -16.44
N GLY A 222 6.75 14.86 -15.49
CA GLY A 222 7.78 15.88 -15.75
C GLY A 222 9.18 15.34 -15.41
N ALA A 223 10.23 15.92 -15.99
CA ALA A 223 11.62 15.61 -15.66
C ALA A 223 11.79 15.44 -14.14
N ILE A 224 12.08 14.22 -13.70
CA ILE A 224 12.24 13.91 -12.29
C ILE A 224 13.46 14.69 -11.80
N GLN A 225 13.21 15.82 -11.12
CA GLN A 225 14.21 16.35 -10.20
C GLN A 225 14.27 15.36 -9.04
N TYR A 226 15.16 14.38 -9.17
CA TYR A 226 15.47 13.51 -8.06
C TYR A 226 15.99 14.40 -6.94
N PRO A 227 15.43 14.29 -5.71
CA PRO A 227 16.02 14.96 -4.58
C PRO A 227 17.51 14.57 -4.51
N PRO A 228 18.41 15.54 -4.27
CA PRO A 228 19.83 15.29 -4.32
C PRO A 228 20.19 14.23 -3.26
N ARG A 229 20.75 13.12 -3.74
CA ARG A 229 21.02 11.92 -2.92
C ARG A 229 22.27 12.13 -2.09
N TYR A 230 22.22 11.74 -0.81
CA TYR A 230 23.38 11.70 0.06
C TYR A 230 24.45 10.73 -0.46
N LEU A 231 25.69 11.19 -0.54
CA LEU A 231 26.85 10.40 -0.94
C LEU A 231 27.53 9.86 0.32
N PHE A 232 26.97 8.78 0.89
CA PHE A 232 27.45 8.18 2.15
C PHE A 232 28.93 7.79 2.14
N GLN A 233 29.51 7.48 0.96
CA GLN A 233 30.95 7.21 0.82
C GLN A 233 31.84 8.43 1.08
N ARG A 234 31.27 9.64 1.05
CA ARG A 234 31.97 10.91 1.28
C ARG A 234 31.52 11.58 2.58
N ALA A 235 30.79 10.86 3.43
CA ALA A 235 30.31 11.37 4.69
C ALA A 235 31.46 11.57 5.68
N ASP A 236 31.44 12.70 6.40
CA ASP A 236 32.22 12.86 7.62
C ASP A 236 31.43 12.23 8.79
N TRP A 237 31.63 10.93 8.99
CA TRP A 237 30.93 10.19 10.05
C TRP A 237 31.31 10.66 11.46
N GLY A 238 32.53 11.19 11.64
CA GLY A 238 32.99 11.71 12.93
C GLY A 238 32.17 12.93 13.35
N ASN A 239 32.03 13.89 12.44
CA ASN A 239 31.19 15.08 12.67
C ASN A 239 29.69 14.73 12.68
N PHE A 240 29.25 13.77 11.87
CA PHE A 240 27.86 13.30 11.89
C PHE A 240 27.49 12.77 13.28
N MET A 241 28.32 11.92 13.89
CA MET A 241 28.06 11.39 15.24
C MET A 241 27.95 12.49 16.29
N GLN A 242 28.73 13.57 16.17
CA GLN A 242 28.66 14.71 17.10
C GLN A 242 27.38 15.52 16.91
N LEU A 243 26.93 15.71 15.67
CA LEU A 243 25.73 16.51 15.35
C LEU A 243 24.42 15.72 15.45
N ALA A 244 24.48 14.40 15.32
CA ALA A 244 23.33 13.50 15.38
C ALA A 244 23.03 13.02 16.82
N ASP A 245 23.47 13.76 17.83
CA ASP A 245 23.26 13.43 19.22
C ASP A 245 21.78 13.63 19.60
N ILE A 246 21.13 12.54 20.03
CA ILE A 246 19.72 12.55 20.42
C ILE A 246 19.67 12.67 21.94
N THR A 247 19.27 13.85 22.41
CA THR A 247 19.17 14.14 23.84
C THR A 247 17.85 13.68 24.44
N GLU A 248 17.83 13.39 25.74
CA GLU A 248 16.61 13.01 26.48
C GLU A 248 15.52 14.08 26.37
N SER A 249 15.89 15.36 26.33
CA SER A 249 14.94 16.47 26.15
C SER A 249 14.21 16.46 24.80
N MET A 250 14.82 15.90 23.75
CA MET A 250 14.18 15.83 22.42
C MET A 250 13.07 14.79 22.36
N VAL A 251 13.18 13.74 23.17
CA VAL A 251 12.22 12.63 23.22
C VAL A 251 11.22 12.76 24.37
N SER A 252 11.53 13.55 25.39
CA SER A 252 10.68 13.81 26.56
C SER A 252 9.62 14.89 26.31
N THR A 253 8.93 14.83 25.18
CA THR A 253 7.80 15.71 24.88
C THR A 253 6.48 15.01 25.20
N ALA A 254 5.42 15.80 25.46
CA ALA A 254 4.10 15.24 25.76
C ALA A 254 3.42 14.62 24.52
N ASP A 255 3.83 15.02 23.32
CA ASP A 255 3.32 14.54 22.04
C ASP A 255 4.37 13.70 21.31
N ILE A 256 4.05 12.44 21.05
CA ILE A 256 4.92 11.50 20.33
C ILE A 256 5.27 12.02 18.93
N THR A 257 4.35 12.72 18.26
CA THR A 257 4.60 13.28 16.92
C THR A 257 5.66 14.39 16.98
N GLU A 258 5.63 15.20 18.05
CA GLU A 258 6.65 16.22 18.30
C GLU A 258 8.01 15.59 18.59
N ALA A 259 8.06 14.57 19.47
CA ALA A 259 9.28 13.82 19.74
C ALA A 259 9.91 13.24 18.47
N VAL A 260 9.10 12.59 17.62
CA VAL A 260 9.56 12.03 16.34
C VAL A 260 10.08 13.13 15.44
N GLN A 261 9.38 14.25 15.32
CA GLN A 261 9.81 15.36 14.47
C GLN A 261 11.14 15.96 14.94
N ASN A 262 11.35 16.07 16.25
CA ASN A 262 12.62 16.56 16.82
C ASN A 262 13.80 15.63 16.47
N VAL A 263 13.62 14.32 16.62
CA VAL A 263 14.63 13.33 16.24
C VAL A 263 14.92 13.38 14.74
N VAL A 264 13.87 13.41 13.90
CA VAL A 264 14.02 13.50 12.45
C VAL A 264 14.77 14.77 12.06
N ASN A 265 14.41 15.92 12.65
CA ASN A 265 15.08 17.19 12.37
C ASN A 265 16.56 17.15 12.74
N CYS A 266 16.92 16.58 13.89
CA CYS A 266 18.32 16.42 14.30
C CYS A 266 19.11 15.56 13.29
N LEU A 267 18.60 14.37 12.96
CA LEU A 267 19.25 13.48 12.01
C LEU A 267 19.39 14.10 10.62
N VAL A 268 18.34 14.77 10.14
CA VAL A 268 18.36 15.47 8.85
C VAL A 268 19.35 16.63 8.86
N ASN A 269 19.41 17.41 9.94
CA ASN A 269 20.36 18.51 10.09
C ASN A 269 21.80 17.99 10.14
N ALA A 270 22.08 16.95 10.91
CA ALA A 270 23.39 16.31 10.95
C ALA A 270 23.79 15.81 9.56
N ALA A 271 22.90 15.11 8.86
CA ALA A 271 23.14 14.61 7.52
C ALA A 271 23.41 15.73 6.50
N ASN A 272 22.63 16.81 6.54
CA ASN A 272 22.80 17.96 5.65
C ASN A 272 24.15 18.66 5.83
N ASN A 273 24.70 18.68 7.06
CA ASN A 273 25.97 19.35 7.36
C ASN A 273 27.21 18.50 7.08
N THR A 274 27.07 17.17 7.04
CA THR A 274 28.22 16.26 7.08
C THR A 274 28.28 15.28 5.92
N ILE A 275 27.18 15.11 5.18
CA ILE A 275 27.09 14.19 4.05
C ILE A 275 26.85 14.99 2.76
N PRO A 276 27.85 15.10 1.87
CA PRO A 276 27.69 15.76 0.60
C PRO A 276 26.57 15.13 -0.23
N LYS A 277 25.78 15.94 -0.93
CA LYS A 277 24.73 15.45 -1.84
C LYS A 277 25.21 15.46 -3.29
N CYS A 278 24.64 14.58 -4.13
CA CYS A 278 24.93 14.61 -5.55
C CYS A 278 24.42 15.90 -6.20
N SER A 279 25.12 16.41 -7.23
CA SER A 279 24.59 17.52 -8.01
C SER A 279 23.33 17.07 -8.73
N GLN A 280 22.29 17.90 -8.75
CA GLN A 280 21.06 17.65 -9.53
C GLN A 280 21.40 17.60 -11.04
N ARG A 281 21.77 16.42 -11.55
CA ARG A 281 21.86 16.21 -12.99
C ARG A 281 20.48 15.83 -13.48
N LEU A 282 19.90 16.68 -14.33
CA LEU A 282 18.76 16.32 -15.15
C LEU A 282 19.14 15.11 -16.01
N ARG A 283 18.68 13.91 -15.64
CA ARG A 283 18.75 12.78 -16.56
C ARG A 283 17.75 13.07 -17.68
N LYS A 284 18.25 13.53 -18.83
CA LYS A 284 17.49 13.48 -20.08
C LYS A 284 17.18 12.01 -20.34
N PHE A 285 15.90 11.65 -20.38
CA PHE A 285 15.48 10.34 -20.86
C PHE A 285 16.10 10.13 -22.24
N ARG A 286 16.83 9.03 -22.41
CA ARG A 286 17.12 8.54 -23.77
C ARG A 286 15.79 8.03 -24.30
N ARG A 287 15.34 8.59 -25.42
CA ARG A 287 14.17 8.08 -26.13
C ARG A 287 14.48 6.64 -26.61
N PRO A 288 13.45 5.77 -26.72
CA PRO A 288 13.60 4.43 -27.26
C PRO A 288 14.26 4.43 -28.64
#